data_AF-A0A561PCM5-F1
#
_entry.id   AF-A0A561PCM5-F1
#
_cell.length_a   1.000
_cell.length_b   1.000
_cell.length_c   1.000
_cell.angle_alpha   90.00
_cell.angle_beta   90.00
_cell.angle_gamma   90.00
#
_symmetry.space_group_name_H-M   'P 1'
#
loop_
_entity.id
_entity.type
_entity.pdbx_description
1 polymer ?
#
loop_
_entity_poly.entity_id
_entity_poly.type
_entity_poly.pdbx_seq_one_letter_code
_entity_poly.pdbx_strand_id
1 'polypeptide(L)'
;MEIKPIFIPITHGNSDGLYSMHYLNSSCSEYNCTMNFWRNRYSLSAFFEHNIADLESGFWGNISIKDAVDTTIDEADVFETTLVRYCNDRTRNLEYIFQPLFNSEYRLISLQKSKAKLRRSWLRLYALRLDRNCFIITGGSIKLTHNMDASHLQKELVKLETTKTFLQSKNILFPEDLNPMS
;
A
#
# COMPACT_ATOMS: atom_id res chain seq x y z
N MET A 1 -18.18 -2.72 -0.57
CA MET A 1 -16.72 -2.88 -0.47
C MET A 1 -16.42 -4.35 -0.57
N GLU A 2 -15.40 -4.72 -1.33
CA GLU A 2 -14.99 -6.11 -1.56
C GLU A 2 -13.48 -6.26 -1.35
N ILE A 3 -13.06 -7.47 -0.98
CA ILE A 3 -11.64 -7.84 -0.90
C ILE A 3 -11.31 -8.64 -2.15
N LYS A 4 -10.25 -8.27 -2.86
CA LYS A 4 -9.79 -8.94 -4.09
C LYS A 4 -8.40 -9.55 -3.86
N PRO A 5 -8.17 -10.82 -4.22
CA PRO A 5 -6.82 -11.37 -4.21
C PRO A 5 -5.95 -10.66 -5.26
N ILE A 6 -4.66 -10.48 -4.94
CA ILE A 6 -3.65 -9.92 -5.85
C ILE A 6 -2.59 -10.99 -6.14
N PHE A 7 -1.82 -11.34 -5.10
CA PHE A 7 -0.71 -12.29 -5.17
C PHE A 7 -0.93 -13.35 -4.11
N ILE A 8 -1.54 -14.46 -4.51
CA ILE A 8 -1.81 -15.61 -3.64
C ILE A 8 -0.84 -16.73 -4.02
N PRO A 9 0.03 -17.20 -3.11
CA PRO A 9 0.92 -18.30 -3.39
C PRO A 9 0.11 -19.57 -3.68
N ILE A 10 0.54 -20.34 -4.69
CA ILE A 10 -0.07 -21.63 -5.05
C ILE A 10 0.39 -22.65 -4.01
N THR A 11 -0.23 -22.65 -2.83
CA THR A 11 0.01 -23.67 -1.81
C THR A 11 -1.31 -24.08 -1.16
N HIS A 12 -1.56 -25.38 -1.08
CA HIS A 12 -2.74 -25.91 -0.41
C HIS A 12 -2.74 -25.52 1.08
N GLY A 13 -3.73 -24.75 1.51
CA GLY A 13 -4.09 -24.59 2.93
C GLY A 13 -3.62 -23.34 3.66
N ASN A 14 -2.83 -22.44 3.05
CA ASN A 14 -2.43 -21.18 3.69
C ASN A 14 -3.15 -19.99 3.05
N SER A 15 -3.85 -19.19 3.85
CA SER A 15 -4.43 -17.90 3.46
C SER A 15 -3.37 -16.77 3.42
N ASP A 16 -2.12 -17.12 3.10
CA ASP A 16 -1.06 -16.15 2.86
C ASP A 16 -1.33 -15.37 1.56
N GLY A 17 -0.75 -14.18 1.46
CA GLY A 17 -0.72 -13.40 0.24
C GLY A 17 -1.08 -11.94 0.42
N LEU A 18 -1.20 -11.27 -0.71
CA LEU A 18 -1.63 -9.88 -0.79
C LEU A 18 -3.02 -9.80 -1.38
N TYR A 19 -3.85 -9.03 -0.70
CA TYR A 19 -5.22 -8.71 -1.07
C TYR A 19 -5.36 -7.20 -1.23
N SER A 20 -6.38 -6.75 -1.93
CA SER A 20 -6.70 -5.34 -2.13
C SER A 20 -8.15 -5.08 -1.78
N MET A 21 -8.41 -3.93 -1.14
CA MET A 21 -9.76 -3.39 -1.08
C MET A 21 -10.22 -2.92 -2.47
N HIS A 22 -11.51 -3.12 -2.73
CA HIS A 22 -12.26 -2.52 -3.82
C HIS A 22 -13.41 -1.72 -3.19
N TYR A 23 -13.28 -0.39 -3.20
CA TYR A 23 -14.30 0.50 -2.65
C TYR A 23 -15.50 0.68 -3.57
N LEU A 24 -16.65 1.02 -3.00
CA LEU A 24 -17.85 1.28 -3.78
C LEU A 24 -17.60 2.39 -4.80
N ASN A 25 -18.08 2.22 -6.03
CA ASN A 25 -17.92 3.16 -7.15
C ASN A 25 -16.48 3.34 -7.66
N SER A 26 -15.50 2.54 -7.18
CA SER A 26 -14.18 2.49 -7.79
C SER A 26 -14.19 1.59 -9.04
N SER A 27 -13.49 1.99 -10.09
CA SER A 27 -13.33 1.20 -11.32
C SER A 27 -12.33 0.05 -11.16
N CYS A 28 -11.44 0.12 -10.15
CA CYS A 28 -10.43 -0.87 -9.86
C CYS A 28 -10.28 -1.11 -8.35
N SER A 29 -9.62 -2.21 -7.99
CA SER A 29 -9.10 -2.39 -6.65
C SER A 29 -8.00 -1.38 -6.35
N GLU A 30 -7.83 -0.99 -5.08
CA GLU A 30 -6.87 0.03 -4.66
C GLU A 30 -5.43 -0.25 -5.07
N TYR A 31 -5.01 -1.52 -5.06
CA TYR A 31 -3.71 -1.93 -5.59
C TYR A 31 -3.58 -1.54 -7.07
N ASN A 32 -4.54 -1.96 -7.90
CA ASN A 32 -4.53 -1.69 -9.33
C ASN A 32 -4.63 -0.18 -9.62
N CYS A 33 -5.51 0.53 -8.90
CA CYS A 33 -5.63 1.97 -9.06
C CYS A 33 -4.33 2.70 -8.69
N THR A 34 -3.67 2.28 -7.61
CA THR A 34 -2.38 2.86 -7.20
C THR A 34 -1.28 2.58 -8.21
N MET A 35 -1.15 1.32 -8.66
CA MET A 35 -0.13 0.92 -9.64
C MET A 35 -0.33 1.62 -10.99
N ASN A 36 -1.58 1.80 -11.43
CA ASN A 36 -1.91 2.57 -12.63
C ASN A 36 -1.56 4.05 -12.47
N PHE A 37 -1.87 4.64 -11.31
CA PHE A 37 -1.50 6.03 -11.02
C PHE A 37 0.01 6.24 -11.05
N TRP A 38 0.78 5.38 -10.38
CA TRP A 38 2.25 5.44 -10.35
C TRP A 38 2.94 5.20 -11.69
N ARG A 39 2.19 4.76 -12.72
CA ARG A 39 2.70 4.57 -14.09
C ARG A 39 2.12 5.54 -15.10
N ASN A 40 1.23 6.44 -14.67
CA ASN A 40 0.59 7.40 -15.55
C ASN A 40 1.32 8.74 -15.52
N ARG A 41 2.16 9.00 -16.54
CA ARG A 41 2.95 10.23 -16.67
C ARG A 41 2.12 11.51 -16.51
N TYR A 42 0.93 11.57 -17.13
CA TYR A 42 0.05 12.74 -17.05
C TYR A 42 -0.45 13.00 -15.62
N SER A 43 -0.88 11.95 -14.94
CA SER A 43 -1.39 12.04 -13.57
C SER A 43 -0.28 12.39 -12.58
N LEU A 44 0.92 11.85 -12.80
CA LEU A 44 2.10 12.17 -12.00
C LEU A 44 2.55 13.62 -12.18
N SER A 45 2.60 14.12 -13.42
CA SER A 45 2.94 15.54 -13.68
C SER A 45 1.97 16.46 -12.95
N ALA A 46 0.66 16.21 -13.11
CA ALA A 46 -0.37 16.98 -12.40
C ALA A 46 -0.25 16.87 -10.88
N PHE A 47 0.08 15.69 -10.34
CA PHE A 47 0.33 15.50 -8.92
C PHE A 47 1.52 16.34 -8.43
N PHE A 48 2.66 16.29 -9.11
CA PHE A 48 3.86 17.03 -8.71
C PHE A 48 3.70 18.53 -8.89
N GLU A 49 3.03 18.99 -9.95
CA GLU A 49 2.66 20.40 -10.14
C GLU A 49 1.76 20.90 -9.00
N HIS A 50 0.76 20.12 -8.62
CA HIS A 50 -0.14 20.48 -7.53
C HIS A 50 0.54 20.48 -6.15
N ASN A 51 1.55 19.62 -5.96
CA ASN A 51 2.29 19.49 -4.69
C ASN A 51 3.72 20.04 -4.81
N ILE A 52 3.96 21.03 -5.67
CA ILE A 52 5.31 21.53 -5.98
C ILE A 52 6.04 22.07 -4.74
N ALA A 53 5.32 22.74 -3.83
CA ALA A 53 5.88 23.24 -2.59
C ALA A 53 6.42 22.11 -1.69
N ASP A 54 5.76 20.95 -1.66
CA ASP A 54 6.24 19.78 -0.91
C ASP A 54 7.42 19.12 -1.62
N LEU A 55 7.39 19.05 -2.96
CA LEU A 55 8.49 18.51 -3.77
C LEU A 55 9.78 19.32 -3.57
N GLU A 56 9.66 20.64 -3.54
CA GLU A 56 10.77 21.60 -3.39
C GLU A 56 11.15 21.87 -1.93
N SER A 57 10.49 21.23 -0.96
CA SER A 57 10.77 21.40 0.48
C SER A 57 12.17 20.95 0.92
N GLY A 58 12.89 20.26 0.04
CA GLY A 58 14.21 19.68 0.31
C GLY A 58 14.16 18.31 0.99
N PHE A 59 12.98 17.78 1.32
CA PHE A 59 12.85 16.45 1.95
C PHE A 59 13.47 15.33 1.11
N TRP A 60 13.30 15.40 -0.21
CA TRP A 60 13.90 14.47 -1.18
C TRP A 60 15.07 15.10 -1.96
N GLY A 61 15.56 16.26 -1.51
CA GLY A 61 16.50 17.08 -2.28
C GLY A 61 15.83 17.81 -3.45
N ASN A 62 16.66 18.41 -4.30
CA ASN A 62 16.19 19.15 -5.47
C ASN A 62 15.99 18.18 -6.64
N ILE A 63 14.81 18.19 -7.24
CA ILE A 63 14.46 17.36 -8.39
C ILE A 63 13.47 18.09 -9.29
N SER A 64 13.60 17.95 -10.61
CA SER A 64 12.63 18.50 -11.55
C SER A 64 11.35 17.67 -11.55
N ILE A 65 10.20 18.26 -11.91
CA ILE A 65 8.94 17.51 -12.06
C ILE A 65 9.13 16.33 -13.04
N LYS A 66 9.83 16.57 -14.16
CA LYS A 66 10.10 15.52 -15.16
C LYS A 66 10.85 14.35 -14.55
N ASP A 67 11.94 14.62 -13.83
CA ASP A 67 12.75 13.57 -13.22
C ASP A 67 12.00 12.89 -12.06
N ALA A 68 11.11 13.61 -11.37
CA ALA A 68 10.23 13.04 -10.36
C ALA A 68 9.20 12.08 -10.95
N VAL A 69 8.63 12.42 -12.12
CA VAL A 69 7.75 11.51 -12.88
C VAL A 69 8.51 10.25 -13.29
N ASP A 70 9.68 10.41 -13.93
CA ASP A 70 10.50 9.28 -14.37
C ASP A 70 10.90 8.37 -13.20
N THR A 71 11.41 8.96 -12.11
CA THR A 71 11.78 8.25 -10.88
C THR A 71 10.60 7.49 -10.28
N THR A 72 9.40 8.08 -10.26
CA THR A 72 8.21 7.43 -9.71
C THR A 72 7.82 6.18 -10.49
N ILE A 73 7.90 6.24 -11.82
CA ILE A 73 7.55 5.10 -12.70
C ILE A 73 8.55 3.97 -12.48
N ASP A 74 9.84 4.27 -12.50
CA ASP A 74 10.91 3.29 -12.27
C ASP A 74 10.78 2.65 -10.87
N GLU A 75 10.50 3.46 -9.85
CA GLU A 75 10.26 2.94 -8.49
C GLU A 75 9.03 2.04 -8.42
N ALA A 76 7.96 2.33 -9.17
CA ALA A 76 6.75 1.51 -9.17
C ALA A 76 7.02 0.09 -9.68
N ASP A 77 7.81 -0.04 -10.75
CA ASP A 77 8.21 -1.34 -11.31
C ASP A 77 9.07 -2.16 -10.33
N VAL A 78 10.01 -1.51 -9.67
CA VAL A 78 10.84 -2.14 -8.62
C VAL A 78 9.98 -2.54 -7.41
N PHE A 79 8.99 -1.70 -7.05
CA PHE A 79 8.06 -1.98 -5.96
C PHE A 79 7.24 -3.24 -6.23
N GLU A 80 6.57 -3.31 -7.36
CA GLU A 80 5.75 -4.46 -7.75
C GLU A 80 6.57 -5.74 -7.88
N THR A 81 7.72 -5.68 -8.56
CA THR A 81 8.64 -6.83 -8.67
C THR A 81 9.07 -7.33 -7.29
N THR A 82 9.30 -6.41 -6.35
CA THR A 82 9.67 -6.76 -4.98
C THR A 82 8.50 -7.43 -4.24
N LEU A 83 7.27 -6.95 -4.39
CA LEU A 83 6.10 -7.59 -3.80
C LEU A 83 5.91 -9.01 -4.33
N VAL A 84 5.93 -9.20 -5.64
CA VAL A 84 5.80 -10.52 -6.29
C VAL A 84 6.86 -11.49 -5.76
N ARG A 85 8.11 -11.03 -5.67
CA ARG A 85 9.21 -11.86 -5.12
C ARG A 85 8.93 -12.29 -3.69
N TYR A 86 8.44 -11.38 -2.83
CA TYR A 86 8.16 -11.71 -1.43
C TYR A 86 6.94 -12.60 -1.25
N CYS A 87 5.94 -12.52 -2.14
CA CYS A 87 4.80 -13.44 -2.13
C CYS A 87 5.16 -14.85 -2.60
N ASN A 88 6.14 -14.98 -3.51
CA ASN A 88 6.50 -16.28 -4.11
C ASN A 88 7.69 -16.98 -3.43
N ASP A 89 8.54 -16.24 -2.70
CA ASP A 89 9.71 -16.79 -2.00
C ASP A 89 9.37 -17.14 -0.55
N ARG A 90 9.23 -18.44 -0.27
CA ARG A 90 8.86 -18.97 1.06
C ARG A 90 9.89 -18.69 2.16
N THR A 91 11.09 -18.23 1.80
CA THR A 91 12.12 -17.85 2.78
C THR A 91 11.99 -16.38 3.21
N ARG A 92 11.11 -15.61 2.56
CA ARG A 92 10.88 -14.19 2.83
C ARG A 92 9.51 -13.99 3.47
N ASN A 93 9.40 -12.91 4.24
CA ASN A 93 8.14 -12.51 4.86
C ASN A 93 7.72 -11.12 4.41
N LEU A 94 6.45 -10.95 4.07
CA LEU A 94 5.88 -9.67 3.66
C LEU A 94 6.01 -8.61 4.76
N GLU A 95 6.05 -9.00 6.03
CA GLU A 95 6.32 -8.10 7.15
C GLU A 95 7.63 -7.29 6.98
N TYR A 96 8.64 -7.79 6.28
CA TYR A 96 9.88 -7.03 6.04
C TYR A 96 9.65 -5.82 5.13
N ILE A 97 8.63 -5.87 4.27
CA ILE A 97 8.21 -4.75 3.44
C ILE A 97 7.15 -3.94 4.18
N PHE A 98 6.14 -4.60 4.73
CA PHE A 98 5.00 -4.00 5.44
C PHE A 98 5.30 -3.85 6.93
N GLN A 99 5.70 -2.65 7.31
CA GLN A 99 6.00 -2.30 8.70
C GLN A 99 4.83 -1.52 9.33
N PRO A 100 4.68 -1.54 10.68
CA PRO A 100 3.67 -0.73 11.35
C PRO A 100 3.67 0.72 10.88
N LEU A 101 2.48 1.31 10.70
CA LEU A 101 2.33 2.69 10.26
C LEU A 101 2.93 3.65 11.28
N PHE A 102 2.72 3.38 12.57
CA PHE A 102 3.22 4.18 13.69
C PHE A 102 4.38 3.47 14.39
N ASN A 103 5.48 4.18 14.60
CA ASN A 103 6.69 3.61 15.19
C ASN A 103 6.54 3.24 16.68
N SER A 104 5.48 3.72 17.34
CA SER A 104 5.16 3.41 18.73
C SER A 104 4.50 2.03 18.91
N GLU A 105 4.16 1.35 17.82
CA GLU A 105 3.52 0.04 17.88
C GLU A 105 4.57 -1.08 17.93
N TYR A 106 4.90 -1.54 19.14
CA TYR A 106 5.90 -2.59 19.36
C TYR A 106 5.34 -4.02 19.26
N ARG A 107 4.02 -4.18 19.30
CA ARG A 107 3.34 -5.47 19.20
C ARG A 107 2.71 -5.61 17.82
N LEU A 108 2.94 -6.75 17.17
CA LEU A 108 2.25 -7.12 15.94
C LEU A 108 0.88 -7.71 16.32
N ILE A 109 -0.18 -7.10 15.82
CA ILE A 109 -1.57 -7.53 16.08
C ILE A 109 -2.35 -7.62 14.76
N SER A 110 -3.48 -8.32 14.80
CA SER A 110 -4.46 -8.32 13.72
C SER A 110 -5.05 -6.92 13.50
N LEU A 111 -5.34 -6.59 12.24
CA LEU A 111 -5.83 -5.29 11.77
C LEU A 111 -4.95 -4.10 12.18
N GLN A 112 -3.65 -4.35 12.34
CA GLN A 112 -2.66 -3.31 12.52
C GLN A 112 -2.51 -2.52 11.21
N LYS A 113 -2.48 -1.19 11.32
CA LYS A 113 -2.21 -0.32 10.18
C LYS A 113 -0.75 -0.42 9.82
N SER A 114 -0.47 -0.76 8.57
CA SER A 114 0.87 -0.99 8.06
C SER A 114 1.13 -0.17 6.81
N LYS A 115 2.41 0.09 6.54
CA LYS A 115 2.90 0.72 5.32
C LYS A 115 4.02 -0.11 4.71
N ALA A 116 3.93 -0.37 3.43
CA ALA A 116 5.05 -0.85 2.64
C ALA A 116 5.83 0.33 2.07
N LYS A 117 7.15 0.30 2.21
CA LYS A 117 8.06 1.22 1.53
C LYS A 117 9.35 0.49 1.17
N LEU A 118 9.91 0.81 0.01
CA LEU A 118 11.26 0.40 -0.34
C LEU A 118 12.29 1.38 0.23
N ARG A 119 13.55 0.95 0.28
CA ARG A 119 14.66 1.77 0.77
C ARG A 119 14.81 3.00 -0.12
N ARG A 120 14.85 4.19 0.49
CA ARG A 120 14.99 5.50 -0.19
C ARG A 120 13.92 5.81 -1.25
N SER A 121 12.74 5.21 -1.12
CA SER A 121 11.60 5.50 -2.01
C SER A 121 10.61 6.46 -1.36
N TRP A 122 9.93 7.28 -2.17
CA TRP A 122 8.79 8.10 -1.74
C TRP A 122 7.43 7.40 -1.86
N LEU A 123 7.39 6.20 -2.45
CA LEU A 123 6.16 5.44 -2.61
C LEU A 123 5.78 4.76 -1.29
N ARG A 124 4.48 4.76 -0.98
CA ARG A 124 3.92 3.95 0.11
C ARG A 124 2.67 3.24 -0.36
N LEU A 125 2.60 1.95 -0.10
CA LEU A 125 1.32 1.23 -0.06
C LEU A 125 0.87 1.11 1.39
N TYR A 126 -0.39 1.40 1.64
CA TYR A 126 -1.00 1.26 2.96
C TYR A 126 -1.80 -0.03 3.00
N ALA A 127 -1.75 -0.72 4.13
CA ALA A 127 -2.43 -1.98 4.31
C ALA A 127 -2.86 -2.22 5.76
N LEU A 128 -3.76 -3.18 5.95
CA LEU A 128 -4.04 -3.79 7.23
C LEU A 128 -3.39 -5.16 7.29
N ARG A 129 -2.66 -5.42 8.37
CA ARG A 129 -2.04 -6.72 8.68
C ARG A 129 -3.11 -7.70 9.16
N LEU A 130 -3.21 -8.87 8.54
CA LEU A 130 -3.90 -10.02 9.14
C LEU A 130 -2.90 -10.95 9.81
N ASP A 131 -1.82 -11.29 9.10
CA ASP A 131 -0.69 -12.02 9.67
C ASP A 131 0.66 -11.67 9.02
N ARG A 132 1.75 -12.35 9.41
CA ARG A 132 3.13 -12.15 8.95
C ARG A 132 3.27 -12.10 7.43
N ASN A 133 2.47 -12.90 6.73
CA ASN A 133 2.45 -13.02 5.27
C ASN A 133 1.08 -12.74 4.66
N CYS A 134 0.19 -12.04 5.38
CA CYS A 134 -1.16 -11.75 4.90
C CYS A 134 -1.54 -10.30 5.19
N PHE A 135 -1.72 -9.52 4.11
CA PHE A 135 -2.06 -8.10 4.20
C PHE A 135 -3.14 -7.71 3.19
N ILE A 136 -3.99 -6.77 3.58
CA ILE A 136 -5.01 -6.16 2.72
C ILE A 136 -4.61 -4.72 2.42
N ILE A 137 -4.28 -4.43 1.16
CA ILE A 137 -3.93 -3.11 0.66
C ILE A 137 -5.19 -2.23 0.63
N THR A 138 -5.10 -1.06 1.24
CA THR A 138 -6.20 -0.09 1.35
C THR A 138 -6.04 1.12 0.44
N GLY A 139 -4.85 1.29 -0.16
CA GLY A 139 -4.49 2.40 -1.04
C GLY A 139 -2.98 2.67 -1.04
N GLY A 140 -2.58 3.79 -1.62
CA GLY A 140 -1.17 4.18 -1.71
C GLY A 140 -0.98 5.66 -2.04
N SER A 141 0.24 6.13 -1.83
CA SER A 141 0.61 7.55 -1.97
C SER A 141 2.05 7.74 -2.38
N ILE A 142 2.35 8.91 -2.95
CA ILE A 142 3.71 9.47 -3.04
C ILE A 142 3.87 10.40 -1.84
N LYS A 143 4.82 10.16 -0.96
CA LYS A 143 5.02 10.94 0.27
C LYS A 143 6.18 11.91 0.11
N LEU A 144 5.83 13.18 0.00
CA LEU A 144 6.76 14.30 -0.16
C LEU A 144 7.10 15.04 1.14
N THR A 145 6.52 14.63 2.26
CA THR A 145 6.72 15.27 3.56
C THR A 145 7.11 14.26 4.66
N HIS A 146 7.59 14.76 5.80
CA HIS A 146 7.88 13.91 6.97
C HIS A 146 6.60 13.41 7.67
N ASN A 147 5.69 14.33 7.98
CA ASN A 147 4.41 14.06 8.66
C ASN A 147 3.36 13.48 7.69
N MET A 148 2.13 13.31 8.15
CA MET A 148 1.02 12.81 7.33
C MET A 148 0.01 13.93 6.99
N ASP A 149 0.35 15.19 7.23
CA ASP A 149 -0.62 16.30 7.25
C ASP A 149 -1.08 16.71 5.85
N ALA A 150 -0.32 16.34 4.81
CA ALA A 150 -0.69 16.59 3.42
C ALA A 150 -2.03 15.90 3.07
N SER A 151 -2.90 16.61 2.35
CA SER A 151 -4.28 16.18 2.07
C SER A 151 -4.36 14.80 1.40
N HIS A 152 -3.42 14.49 0.50
CA HIS A 152 -3.34 13.20 -0.18
C HIS A 152 -2.97 12.04 0.78
N LEU A 153 -2.22 12.31 1.85
CA LEU A 153 -1.88 11.32 2.88
C LEU A 153 -3.03 11.13 3.88
N GLN A 154 -3.74 12.19 4.22
CA GLN A 154 -4.91 12.12 5.10
C GLN A 154 -6.03 11.26 4.50
N LYS A 155 -6.25 11.32 3.18
CA LYS A 155 -7.19 10.43 2.48
C LYS A 155 -6.86 8.95 2.70
N GLU A 156 -5.59 8.60 2.71
CA GLU A 156 -5.14 7.21 2.93
C GLU A 156 -5.32 6.76 4.39
N LEU A 157 -5.18 7.68 5.36
CA LEU A 157 -5.52 7.39 6.76
C LEU A 157 -7.02 7.11 6.94
N VAL A 158 -7.88 7.86 6.24
CA VAL A 158 -9.34 7.63 6.23
C VAL A 158 -9.68 6.28 5.61
N LYS A 159 -9.03 5.91 4.50
CA LYS A 159 -9.20 4.60 3.86
C LYS A 159 -8.79 3.44 4.77
N LEU A 160 -7.67 3.57 5.47
CA LEU A 160 -7.22 2.59 6.47
C LEU A 160 -8.27 2.38 7.57
N GLU A 161 -8.81 3.47 8.12
CA GLU A 161 -9.82 3.40 9.20
C GLU A 161 -11.15 2.84 8.71
N THR A 162 -11.58 3.27 7.52
CA THR A 162 -12.81 2.80 6.88
C THR A 162 -12.73 1.29 6.62
N THR A 163 -11.59 0.83 6.09
CA THR A 163 -11.37 -0.60 5.85
C THR A 163 -11.31 -1.38 7.16
N LYS A 164 -10.63 -0.85 8.18
CA LYS A 164 -10.55 -1.52 9.48
C LYS A 164 -11.93 -1.73 10.09
N THR A 165 -12.76 -0.69 10.09
CA THR A 165 -14.15 -0.76 10.56
C THR A 165 -14.96 -1.77 9.75
N PHE A 166 -14.79 -1.79 8.43
CA PHE A 166 -15.45 -2.76 7.56
C PHE A 166 -15.07 -4.21 7.90
N LEU A 167 -13.78 -4.52 8.04
CA LEU A 167 -13.30 -5.86 8.37
C LEU A 167 -13.80 -6.32 9.73
N GLN A 168 -13.76 -5.45 10.74
CA GLN A 168 -14.32 -5.72 12.06
C GLN A 168 -15.83 -6.02 11.98
N SER A 169 -16.60 -5.25 11.21
CA SER A 169 -18.04 -5.48 11.03
C SER A 169 -18.37 -6.81 10.33
N LYS A 170 -17.41 -7.36 9.58
CA LYS A 170 -17.51 -8.65 8.89
C LYS A 170 -16.85 -9.79 9.66
N ASN A 171 -16.32 -9.53 10.85
CA ASN A 171 -15.53 -10.48 11.65
C ASN A 171 -14.35 -11.08 10.86
N ILE A 172 -13.68 -10.26 10.04
CA ILE A 172 -12.46 -10.63 9.31
C ILE A 172 -11.27 -10.11 10.10
N LEU A 173 -10.64 -10.99 10.88
CA LEU A 173 -9.52 -10.65 11.77
C LEU A 173 -8.25 -11.42 11.38
N PHE A 174 -8.40 -12.62 10.85
CA PHE A 174 -7.30 -13.51 10.53
C PHE A 174 -7.35 -13.95 9.06
N PRO A 175 -6.25 -14.48 8.52
CA PRO A 175 -6.21 -14.95 7.14
C PRO A 175 -7.32 -15.97 6.80
N GLU A 176 -7.70 -16.83 7.73
CA GLU A 176 -8.75 -17.85 7.56
C GLU A 176 -10.12 -17.23 7.30
N ASP A 177 -10.37 -16.01 7.80
CA ASP A 177 -11.65 -15.31 7.64
C ASP A 177 -11.85 -14.72 6.23
N LEU A 178 -10.79 -14.67 5.41
CA LEU A 178 -10.86 -14.16 4.03
C LEU A 178 -11.58 -15.11 3.08
N ASN A 179 -11.63 -16.39 3.42
CA ASN A 179 -12.38 -17.41 2.71
C ASN A 179 -13.43 -17.99 3.67
N PRO A 180 -14.63 -17.41 3.76
CA PRO A 180 -15.73 -18.12 4.40
C PRO A 180 -15.88 -19.41 3.59
N MET A 181 -15.63 -20.55 4.23
CA MET A 181 -15.56 -21.86 3.56
C MET A 181 -16.69 -22.02 2.55
N SER A 182 -16.33 -22.55 1.38
CA SER A 182 -17.21 -23.28 0.45
C SER A 182 -18.26 -24.12 1.17
#